data_AF-A0A699VV37-F1
#
_entry.id   AF-A0A699VV37-F1
#
_cell.length_a   1.000
_cell.length_b   1.000
_cell.length_c   1.000
_cell.angle_alpha   90.00
_cell.angle_beta   90.00
_cell.angle_gamma   90.00
#
_symmetry.space_group_name_H-M   'P 1'
#
loop_
_entity.id
_entity.type
_entity.pdbx_description
1 polymer ?
#
loop_
_entity_poly.entity_id
_entity_poly.type
_entity_poly.pdbx_seq_one_letter_code
_entity_poly.pdbx_strand_id
1 'polypeptide(L)' 'LSHGCEGFLATIHDTTSEVPSIHDQPTVSEFLDVFPYELPGIPPVHEVEFNIELILGSEPISKDPYRIALIELKELKD' A
#
# COMPACT_ATOMS: atom_id res chain seq x y z
N LEU A 1 53.54 -6.08 30.86
CA LEU A 1 53.09 -7.28 30.10
C LEU A 1 51.58 -7.17 29.95
N SER A 2 51.11 -6.45 28.93
CA SER A 2 49.68 -6.33 28.63
C SER A 2 49.26 -7.57 27.85
N HIS A 3 48.61 -8.52 28.50
CA HIS A 3 48.04 -9.68 27.84
C HIS A 3 46.87 -9.22 26.95
N GLY A 4 47.11 -9.11 25.64
CA GLY A 4 46.06 -8.84 24.67
C GLY A 4 45.11 -10.03 24.57
N CYS A 5 43.80 -9.75 24.51
CA CYS A 5 42.77 -10.77 24.29
C CYS A 5 42.54 -10.99 22.78
N GLU A 6 42.38 -12.25 22.40
CA GLU A 6 42.01 -12.66 21.04
C GLU A 6 40.49 -12.47 20.85
N GLY A 7 40.11 -11.72 19.82
CA GLY A 7 38.72 -11.48 19.46
C GLY A 7 38.42 -12.12 18.11
N PHE A 8 37.26 -12.76 17.99
CA PHE A 8 36.79 -13.33 16.73
C PHE A 8 35.73 -12.41 16.13
N LEU A 9 35.91 -12.06 14.85
CA LEU A 9 34.90 -11.37 14.08
C LEU A 9 34.09 -12.42 13.33
N ALA A 10 32.78 -12.49 13.62
CA ALA A 10 31.85 -13.26 12.82
C ALA A 10 31.02 -12.29 11.96
N THR A 11 30.82 -12.64 10.70
CA THR A 11 29.96 -11.91 9.78
C THR A 11 28.82 -12.82 9.37
N ILE A 12 27.59 -12.37 9.61
CA ILE A 12 26.38 -13.04 9.13
C ILE A 12 26.02 -12.40 7.80
N HIS A 13 25.96 -13.21 6.75
CA HIS A 13 25.44 -12.78 5.45
C HIS A 13 24.07 -13.41 5.27
N ASP A 14 23.07 -12.58 5.05
CA ASP A 14 21.75 -13.07 4.67
C ASP A 14 21.85 -13.61 3.24
N THR A 15 21.49 -14.88 3.06
CA THR A 15 21.47 -15.56 1.75
C THR A 15 20.07 -15.63 1.16
N THR A 16 19.04 -15.11 1.83
CA THR A 16 17.73 -14.91 1.21
C THR A 16 17.83 -13.70 0.29
N SER A 17 18.47 -13.87 -0.87
CA SER A 17 18.70 -12.78 -1.83
C SER A 17 17.47 -12.44 -2.67
N GLU A 18 16.43 -13.28 -2.64
CA GLU A 18 15.15 -12.97 -3.28
C GLU A 18 14.10 -12.74 -2.21
N VAL A 19 13.62 -11.51 -2.15
CA VAL A 19 12.34 -11.21 -1.53
C VAL A 19 11.29 -12.01 -2.32
N PRO A 20 10.53 -12.92 -1.70
CA PRO A 20 9.50 -13.69 -2.39
C PRO A 20 8.54 -12.74 -3.10
N SER A 21 8.18 -13.07 -4.33
CA SER A 21 7.13 -12.36 -5.04
C SER A 21 5.82 -12.51 -4.29
N ILE A 22 4.96 -11.50 -4.32
CA ILE A 22 3.59 -11.62 -3.78
C ILE A 22 2.83 -12.79 -4.43
N HIS A 23 3.19 -13.15 -5.67
CA HIS A 23 2.63 -14.28 -6.40
C HIS A 23 3.09 -15.65 -5.86
N ASP A 24 4.16 -15.71 -5.06
CA ASP A 24 4.64 -16.95 -4.43
C ASP A 24 3.79 -17.33 -3.21
N GLN A 25 2.94 -16.41 -2.74
CA GLN A 25 2.01 -16.68 -1.66
C GLN A 25 0.85 -17.56 -2.16
N PRO A 26 0.58 -18.73 -1.55
CA PRO A 26 -0.46 -19.67 -2.00
C PRO A 26 -1.83 -19.03 -2.16
N THR A 27 -2.19 -18.11 -1.25
CA THR A 27 -3.47 -17.39 -1.32
C THR A 27 -3.54 -16.41 -2.49
N VAL A 28 -2.42 -15.87 -2.97
CA VAL A 28 -2.41 -14.93 -4.10
C VAL A 28 -2.39 -15.70 -5.42
N SER A 29 -1.66 -16.81 -5.49
CA SER A 29 -1.60 -17.66 -6.69
C SER A 29 -2.93 -18.33 -7.02
N GLU A 30 -3.78 -18.58 -6.01
CA GLU A 30 -5.15 -19.08 -6.20
C GLU A 30 -6.12 -18.04 -6.79
N PHE A 31 -5.81 -16.73 -6.70
CA PHE A 31 -6.71 -15.62 -7.06
C PHE A 31 -6.00 -14.52 -7.85
N LEU A 32 -5.20 -14.90 -8.86
CA LEU A 32 -4.43 -13.93 -9.67
C LEU A 32 -5.30 -12.90 -10.41
N ASP A 33 -6.56 -13.24 -10.69
CA ASP A 33 -7.57 -12.37 -11.30
C ASP A 33 -8.13 -11.31 -10.33
N VAL A 34 -8.09 -11.59 -9.02
CA VAL A 34 -8.50 -10.66 -7.95
C VAL A 34 -7.38 -9.69 -7.57
N PHE A 35 -6.12 -10.09 -7.80
CA PHE A 35 -4.93 -9.28 -7.54
C PHE A 35 -4.18 -8.90 -8.83
N PRO A 36 -4.83 -8.19 -9.78
CA PRO A 36 -4.16 -7.74 -10.98
C PRO A 36 -3.10 -6.68 -10.65
N TYR A 37 -2.03 -6.64 -11.44
CA TYR A 37 -0.97 -5.63 -11.29
C TYR A 37 -1.51 -4.20 -11.47
N GLU A 38 -2.53 -4.03 -12.31
CA GLU A 38 -3.27 -2.79 -12.48
C GLU A 38 -4.74 -3.00 -12.10
N LEU A 39 -5.33 -2.06 -11.37
CA LEU A 39 -6.75 -2.14 -10.99
C LEU A 39 -7.65 -1.99 -12.23
N PRO A 40 -8.77 -2.74 -12.32
CA PRO A 40 -9.67 -2.74 -13.49
C PRO A 40 -10.46 -1.42 -13.70
N GLY A 41 -10.09 -0.35 -13.01
CA GLY A 41 -10.73 0.95 -13.07
C GLY A 41 -11.96 1.06 -12.17
N ILE A 42 -12.97 1.82 -12.62
CA ILE A 42 -14.21 1.99 -11.87
C ILE A 42 -14.94 0.64 -11.84
N PRO A 43 -15.39 0.16 -10.67
CA PRO A 43 -16.17 -1.06 -10.60
C PRO A 43 -17.43 -0.94 -11.47
N PRO A 44 -17.94 -2.05 -12.02
CA PRO A 44 -19.20 -2.06 -12.74
C PRO A 44 -20.32 -1.44 -11.91
N VAL A 45 -21.37 -0.96 -12.58
CA VAL A 45 -22.59 -0.54 -11.88
C VAL A 45 -23.06 -1.71 -11.01
N HIS A 46 -23.02 -1.52 -9.69
CA HIS A 46 -23.52 -2.50 -8.75
C HIS A 46 -25.05 -2.54 -8.84
N GLU A 47 -25.64 -3.73 -8.74
CA GLU A 47 -27.09 -3.90 -8.67
C GLU A 47 -27.69 -3.32 -7.38
N VAL A 48 -26.85 -3.07 -6.38
CA VAL A 48 -27.23 -2.52 -5.07
C VAL A 48 -26.81 -1.06 -4.99
N GLU A 49 -27.77 -0.21 -4.63
CA GLU A 49 -27.53 1.20 -4.32
C GLU A 49 -26.94 1.34 -2.90
N PHE A 50 -25.78 2.00 -2.80
CA PHE A 50 -25.15 2.31 -1.52
C PHE A 50 -25.74 3.60 -0.96
N ASN A 51 -26.44 3.50 0.17
CA ASN A 51 -27.00 4.65 0.87
C ASN A 51 -26.04 5.10 1.98
N ILE A 52 -25.82 6.42 2.10
CA ILE A 52 -25.08 7.01 3.21
C ILE A 52 -26.11 7.47 4.25
N GLU A 53 -26.24 6.68 5.32
CA GLU A 53 -27.09 7.04 6.45
C GLU A 53 -26.41 8.10 7.31
N LEU A 54 -27.10 9.23 7.52
CA LEU A 54 -26.62 10.28 8.41
C LEU A 54 -27.21 10.11 9.79
N ILE A 55 -26.40 10.31 10.82
CA ILE A 55 -26.89 10.44 12.19
C ILE A 55 -27.78 11.68 12.26
N LEU A 56 -28.92 11.58 12.94
CA LEU A 56 -29.84 12.71 13.12
C LEU A 56 -29.10 13.93 13.69
N GLY A 57 -29.24 15.07 13.03
CA GLY A 57 -28.55 16.31 13.39
C GLY A 57 -27.17 16.51 12.73
N SER A 58 -26.75 15.61 11.84
CA SER A 58 -25.55 15.83 11.02
C SER A 58 -25.77 17.00 10.05
N GLU A 59 -24.81 17.92 10.01
CA GLU A 59 -24.80 19.05 9.08
C GLU A 59 -23.73 18.86 7.98
N PRO A 60 -23.91 19.44 6.79
CA PRO A 60 -22.89 19.42 5.75
C PRO A 60 -21.59 20.07 6.22
N ILE A 61 -20.45 19.43 5.93
CA ILE A 61 -19.13 19.96 6.25
C ILE A 61 -18.59 20.70 5.04
N SER A 62 -18.14 21.94 5.24
CA SER A 62 -17.41 22.73 4.26
C SER A 62 -16.05 23.12 4.83
N LYS A 63 -14.98 22.80 4.09
CA LYS A 63 -13.61 23.16 4.46
C LYS A 63 -12.87 23.64 3.21
N ASP A 64 -12.04 24.66 3.38
CA ASP A 64 -11.20 25.15 2.28
C ASP A 64 -10.25 24.05 1.78
N PRO A 65 -10.03 23.93 0.46
CA PRO A 65 -9.05 23.01 -0.09
C PRO A 65 -7.65 23.30 0.46
N TYR A 66 -6.86 22.24 0.64
CA TYR A 66 -5.44 22.39 0.97
C TYR A 66 -4.68 23.06 -0.18
N ARG A 67 -3.58 23.75 0.14
CA ARG A 67 -2.69 24.31 -0.88
C ARG A 67 -1.94 23.16 -1.55
N ILE A 68 -2.15 23.01 -2.85
CA ILE A 68 -1.50 21.99 -3.70
C ILE A 68 -0.53 22.70 -4.65
N ALA A 69 0.65 22.13 -4.87
CA ALA A 69 1.62 22.66 -5.84
C ALA A 69 1.12 22.47 -7.28
N LEU A 70 1.62 23.27 -8.23
CA LEU A 70 1.18 23.16 -9.64
C LEU A 70 1.48 21.78 -10.26
N ILE A 71 2.53 21.10 -9.80
CA ILE A 71 2.89 19.77 -10.29
C ILE A 71 1.89 18.70 -9.82
N GLU A 72 1.52 18.71 -8.55
CA GLU A 72 0.52 17.81 -7.97
C GLU A 72 -0.87 18.10 -8.55
N LEU A 73 -1.20 19.36 -8.82
CA LEU A 73 -2.46 19.73 -9.49
C LEU A 73 -2.52 19.22 -10.93
N LYS A 74 -1.37 19.12 -11.62
CA LYS A 74 -1.31 18.51 -12.94
C LYS A 74 -1.58 17.01 -12.85
N GLU A 75 -0.96 16.33 -11.90
CA GLU A 75 -1.17 14.89 -11.65
C GLU A 75 -2.63 14.57 -11.27
N LEU A 76 -3.29 15.43 -10.49
CA LEU A 76 -4.70 15.22 -10.10
C LEU A 76 -5.69 15.35 -11.28
N LYS A 77 -5.31 16.02 -12.37
CA LYS A 77 -6.19 16.24 -13.53
C LYS A 77 -6.11 15.12 -14.56
N ASP A 78 -5.14 14.23 -14.44
CA ASP A 78 -4.93 13.10 -15.34
C ASP A 78 -5.78 11.89 -14.91
#